data_AF-A0A1V5UDW0-F1
#
_entry.id   AF-A0A1V5UDW0-F1
#
_cell.length_a   1.000
_cell.length_b   1.000
_cell.length_c   1.000
_cell.angle_alpha   90.00
_cell.angle_beta   90.00
_cell.angle_gamma   90.00
#
_symmetry.space_group_name_H-M   'P 1'
#
loop_
_entity.id
_entity.type
_entity.pdbx_description
1 polymer ?
#
loop_
_entity_poly.entity_id
_entity_poly.type
_entity_poly.pdbx_seq_one_letter_code
_entity_poly.pdbx_strand_id
1 'polypeptide(L)' 'MSSVGYLCEICGEIGEIVHHKIPLTEENLNNTKISLGSDNLQLVCRSCHKRIHDELDGKGRRIIFDENGNIIPF' A
#
# COMPACT_ATOMS: atom_id res chain seq x y z
N MET A 1 -12.87 16.43 4.68
CA MET A 1 -13.10 15.54 3.53
C MET A 1 -14.28 14.64 3.85
N SER A 2 -15.17 14.44 2.89
CA SER A 2 -16.32 13.55 3.06
C SER A 2 -15.87 12.10 2.84
N SER A 3 -16.37 11.18 3.67
CA SER A 3 -16.19 9.74 3.46
C SER A 3 -16.81 9.31 2.13
N VAL A 4 -16.15 8.41 1.41
CA VAL A 4 -16.67 7.80 0.16
C VAL A 4 -17.66 6.66 0.42
N GLY A 5 -18.21 6.54 1.64
CA GLY A 5 -19.27 5.59 1.95
C GLY A 5 -18.81 4.13 1.86
N TYR A 6 -17.61 3.84 2.37
CA TYR A 6 -16.97 2.51 2.32
C TYR A 6 -16.59 2.01 0.93
N LEU A 7 -16.59 2.89 -0.08
CA LEU A 7 -16.16 2.53 -1.44
C LEU A 7 -14.66 2.79 -1.62
N CYS A 8 -14.05 2.03 -2.51
CA CYS A 8 -12.69 2.21 -2.96
C CYS A 8 -12.61 3.51 -3.78
N GLU A 9 -11.70 4.41 -3.39
CA GLU A 9 -11.51 5.71 -4.03
C GLU A 9 -10.94 5.62 -5.45
N ILE A 10 -10.53 4.42 -5.90
CA ILE A 10 -9.96 4.19 -7.24
C ILE A 10 -10.97 3.54 -8.19
N CYS A 11 -11.65 2.47 -7.77
CA CYS A 11 -12.55 1.72 -8.66
C CYS A 11 -14.04 1.77 -8.27
N GLY A 12 -14.38 2.28 -7.09
CA GLY A 12 -15.77 2.36 -6.62
C GLY A 12 -16.35 1.06 -6.03
N GLU A 13 -15.62 -0.05 -6.03
CA GLU A 13 -15.99 -1.29 -5.31
C GLU A 13 -15.90 -1.12 -3.79
N ILE A 14 -16.25 -2.12 -2.99
CA ILE A 14 -16.08 -2.05 -1.52
C ILE A 14 -14.60 -1.87 -1.15
N GLY A 15 -14.31 -0.85 -0.36
CA GLY A 15 -12.99 -0.57 0.18
C GLY A 15 -12.70 -1.40 1.44
N GLU A 16 -11.46 -1.86 1.58
CA GLU A 16 -11.06 -2.81 2.63
C GLU A 16 -9.83 -2.33 3.42
N ILE A 17 -8.96 -1.53 2.80
CA ILE A 17 -7.67 -1.11 3.36
C ILE A 17 -7.54 0.40 3.24
N VAL A 18 -7.16 1.07 4.34
CA VAL A 18 -6.69 2.46 4.29
C VAL A 18 -5.22 2.47 3.90
N HIS A 19 -4.89 3.18 2.84
CA HIS A 19 -3.56 3.19 2.23
C HIS A 19 -2.97 4.61 2.20
N HIS A 20 -1.67 4.73 2.46
CA HIS A 20 -0.91 5.98 2.37
C HIS A 20 -0.51 6.29 0.91
N LYS A 21 -1.02 7.38 0.32
CA LYS A 21 -0.69 7.84 -1.04
C LYS A 21 0.81 8.13 -1.21
N ILE A 22 1.38 8.82 -0.23
CA ILE A 22 2.82 9.02 -0.05
C ILE A 22 3.28 7.94 0.93
N PRO A 23 4.14 6.99 0.50
CA PRO A 23 4.64 5.92 1.36
C PRO A 23 5.34 6.44 2.61
N LEU A 24 5.15 5.74 3.72
CA LEU A 24 5.90 6.03 4.94
C LEU A 24 7.34 5.54 4.81
N THR A 25 8.25 6.40 5.24
CA THR A 25 9.68 6.14 5.35
C THR A 25 10.12 6.48 6.77
N GLU A 26 11.31 6.01 7.14
CA GLU A 26 11.92 6.37 8.44
C GLU A 26 12.04 7.89 8.62
N GLU A 27 12.31 8.60 7.52
CA GLU A 27 12.47 10.05 7.50
C GLU A 27 11.15 10.81 7.68
N ASN A 28 10.03 10.26 7.21
CA ASN A 28 8.75 10.99 7.16
C ASN A 28 7.71 10.55 8.21
N LEU A 29 7.93 9.44 8.94
CA LEU A 29 6.93 8.88 9.86
C LEU A 29 6.48 9.83 10.97
N ASN A 30 7.38 10.72 11.43
CA ASN A 30 7.10 11.69 12.49
C ASN A 30 6.33 12.93 12.00
N ASN A 31 6.20 13.12 10.69
CA ASN A 31 5.40 14.20 10.14
C ASN A 31 3.92 13.79 10.14
N THR A 32 3.16 14.27 11.12
CA THR A 32 1.74 13.91 11.31
C THR A 32 0.84 14.27 10.12
N LYS A 33 1.24 15.24 9.29
CA LYS A 33 0.52 15.56 8.04
C LYS A 33 0.64 14.43 7.01
N ILE A 34 1.71 13.64 7.07
CA ILE A 34 1.96 12.48 6.20
C ILE A 34 1.46 11.20 6.87
N SER A 35 1.81 10.97 8.14
CA SER A 35 1.49 9.70 8.82
C SER A 35 0.03 9.55 9.21
N LEU A 36 -0.64 10.66 9.58
CA LEU A 36 -2.02 10.67 10.10
C LEU A 36 -2.96 11.58 9.30
N GLY A 37 -2.44 12.39 8.38
CA GLY A 37 -3.23 13.35 7.61
C GLY A 37 -4.16 12.68 6.61
N SER A 38 -5.46 12.99 6.66
CA SER A 38 -6.48 12.41 5.75
C SER A 38 -6.18 12.66 4.27
N ASP A 39 -5.49 13.75 3.95
CA ASP A 39 -5.09 14.07 2.58
C ASP A 39 -4.15 12.99 1.99
N ASN A 40 -3.33 12.37 2.84
CA ASN A 40 -2.41 11.30 2.48
C ASN A 40 -3.02 9.90 2.60
N LEU A 41 -4.25 9.76 3.10
CA LEU A 41 -4.92 8.48 3.22
C LEU A 41 -5.94 8.31 2.08
N GLN A 42 -6.16 7.07 1.66
CA GLN A 42 -7.24 6.68 0.78
C GLN A 42 -7.77 5.29 1.13
N LEU A 43 -9.08 5.11 1.08
CA LEU A 43 -9.68 3.79 1.21
C LEU A 43 -9.64 3.07 -0.15
N VAL A 44 -9.04 1.89 -0.19
CA VAL A 44 -8.91 1.07 -1.41
C VAL A 44 -9.31 -0.39 -1.18
N CYS A 45 -9.76 -1.07 -2.22
CA CYS A 45 -9.95 -2.53 -2.19
C CYS A 45 -8.60 -3.26 -2.30
N ARG A 46 -8.56 -4.56 -1.97
CA ARG A 46 -7.30 -5.34 -2.00
C ARG A 46 -6.63 -5.40 -3.37
N SER A 47 -7.41 -5.43 -4.46
CA SER A 47 -6.87 -5.49 -5.83
C SER A 47 -6.20 -4.17 -6.22
N CYS A 48 -6.83 -3.03 -5.93
CA CYS A 48 -6.23 -1.71 -6.14
C CYS A 48 -5.01 -1.50 -5.25
N HIS A 49 -5.05 -1.91 -3.98
CA HIS A 49 -3.89 -1.85 -3.08
C HIS A 49 -2.69 -2.62 -3.65
N LYS A 50 -2.92 -3.84 -4.11
CA LYS A 50 -1.88 -4.65 -4.74
C LYS A 50 -1.31 -3.98 -5.99
N ARG A 51 -2.16 -3.41 -6.85
CA ARG A 51 -1.70 -2.72 -8.07
C ARG A 51 -0.78 -1.54 -7.74
N ILE A 52 -1.14 -0.72 -6.74
CA ILE A 52 -0.30 0.40 -6.30
C ILE A 52 1.08 -0.10 -5.87
N HIS A 53 1.14 -1.12 -5.01
CA HIS A 53 2.43 -1.65 -4.56
C HIS A 53 3.21 -2.37 -5.66
N ASP A 54 2.55 -3.06 -6.59
CA ASP A 54 3.22 -3.66 -7.75
C ASP A 54 3.83 -2.59 -8.68
N GLU A 55 3.22 -1.40 -8.75
CA GLU A 55 3.72 -0.24 -9.51
C GLU A 55 4.88 0.47 -8.77
N LEU A 56 4.79 0.62 -7.45
CA LEU A 56 5.81 1.29 -6.63
C LEU A 56 7.07 0.43 -6.42
N ASP A 57 6.88 -0.85 -6.10
CA ASP A 57 7.97 -1.74 -5.68
C ASP A 57 8.51 -2.61 -6.82
N GLY A 58 7.90 -2.52 -8.02
CA GLY A 58 8.18 -3.37 -9.16
C GLY A 58 7.55 -4.76 -9.07
N LYS A 59 7.35 -5.40 -10.23
CA LYS A 59 6.85 -6.77 -10.33
C LYS A 59 7.98 -7.77 -10.07
N GLY A 60 8.03 -8.39 -8.89
CA GLY A 60 8.98 -9.48 -8.65
C GLY A 60 8.82 -10.19 -7.31
N ARG A 61 9.05 -11.52 -7.30
CA ARG A 61 9.41 -12.23 -6.07
C ARG A 61 10.73 -11.62 -5.59
N ARG A 62 10.71 -10.93 -4.45
CA ARG A 62 11.93 -10.43 -3.80
C ARG A 62 12.68 -11.53 -3.05
N ILE A 63 12.14 -12.74 -3.00
CA ILE A 63 12.71 -13.88 -2.26
C ILE A 63 12.46 -15.14 -3.08
N ILE A 64 13.52 -15.90 -3.36
CA ILE A 64 13.46 -17.23 -3.94
C ILE A 64 13.89 -18.20 -2.85
N PHE A 65 13.17 -19.32 -2.73
CA PHE A 65 13.54 -20.40 -1.83
C PHE A 65 14.19 -21.52 -2.63
N ASP A 66 15.26 -22.10 -2.10
CA ASP A 66 15.82 -23.35 -2.63
C ASP A 66 14.90 -24.54 -2.28
N GLU A 67 15.25 -25.73 -2.77
CA GLU A 67 14.51 -26.98 -2.51
C GLU A 67 14.45 -27.38 -1.03
N ASN A 68 15.32 -26.83 -0.19
CA ASN A 68 15.37 -27.06 1.25
C ASN A 68 14.64 -25.96 2.03
N GLY A 69 14.04 -24.97 1.35
CA GLY A 69 13.33 -23.85 1.96
C GLY A 69 14.23 -22.73 2.47
N ASN A 70 15.52 -22.69 2.11
CA ASN A 70 16.39 -21.58 2.45
C ASN A 70 16.19 -20.41 1.48
N ILE A 71 16.33 -19.19 1.98
CA ILE A 71 16.32 -17.98 1.15
C ILE A 71 17.61 -17.95 0.31
N ILE A 72 17.46 -17.79 -1.00
CA ILE A 72 18.58 -17.50 -1.92
C ILE A 72 18.83 -15.98 -1.87
N PRO A 73 19.97 -15.51 -1.33
CA PRO A 73 20.33 -14.09 -1.37
C PRO A 73 20.66 -13.67 -2.81
N PHE A 74 20.41 -12.40 -3.13
CA PHE A 74 20.74 -11.79 -4.44
C PHE A 74 22.25 -11.64 -4.65
#